data_AF-A0AAW9VDM6-F1
#
_entry.id   AF-A0AAW9VDM6-F1
#
_cell.length_a   1.000
_cell.length_b   1.000
_cell.length_c   1.000
_cell.angle_alpha   90.00
_cell.angle_beta   90.00
_cell.angle_gamma   90.00
#
_symmetry.space_group_name_H-M   'P 1'
#
loop_
_entity.id
_entity.type
_entity.pdbx_description
1 polymer ?
#
loop_
_entity_poly.entity_id
_entity_poly.type
_entity_poly.pdbx_seq_one_letter_code
_entity_poly.pdbx_strand_id
1 'polypeptide(L)'
;MKSVNERLRDELIAHTLFSGCYSTGVARRMINALNEFDAELTASLIVALDDDTIDVNGFTARRLESLLSSVKAINKRAIDSAFTLLIGEMREHALYEAGYYSSLFDALLPDAVLRQYPLMGITEEMLFSSAMSRPFQGKLLSEWAAGLESDRMTRINNAVRNGYLNGDSALEIGRKIRGHANQGYKDGALQLSRANVTTIAKTAISHLQATAREQFAEANKDILDCKQWLSTLDNKTSHDCIVRDRLKYTLEGKPIGHKIPYLQGPGKIHFNCRSTETFVTKSWRELGIDANEMDAGTRASMDGQVPAETNFLDWVQRQPDWRQRQVFGETRFRLMKEGGMHPSEFYTDKGEFISLEQLKKLDEKAFKDAGYS
;
A
#
# COMPACT_ATOMS: atom_id res chain seq x y z
N MET A 1 -19.72 -12.07 -23.66
CA MET A 1 -20.00 -11.18 -22.51
C MET A 1 -19.05 -11.58 -21.40
N LYS A 2 -18.46 -10.64 -20.65
CA LYS A 2 -17.55 -11.00 -19.55
C LYS A 2 -18.32 -11.64 -18.40
N SER A 3 -17.75 -12.65 -17.76
CA SER A 3 -18.33 -13.26 -16.56
C SER A 3 -18.25 -12.33 -15.34
N VAL A 4 -19.04 -12.61 -14.31
CA VAL A 4 -18.95 -11.96 -12.99
C VAL A 4 -17.55 -12.11 -12.44
N ASN A 5 -16.97 -13.31 -12.52
CA ASN A 5 -15.62 -13.58 -12.00
C ASN A 5 -14.54 -12.78 -12.76
N GLU A 6 -14.68 -12.60 -14.08
CA GLU A 6 -13.82 -11.73 -14.89
C GLU A 6 -13.95 -10.26 -14.48
N ARG A 7 -15.18 -9.78 -14.31
CA ARG A 7 -15.46 -8.39 -13.92
C ARG A 7 -14.96 -8.11 -12.50
N LEU A 8 -15.18 -9.02 -11.55
CA LEU A 8 -14.68 -8.94 -10.18
C LEU A 8 -13.16 -8.83 -10.17
N ARG A 9 -12.46 -9.72 -10.89
CA ARG A 9 -11.00 -9.65 -11.02
C ARG A 9 -10.57 -8.29 -11.57
N ASP A 10 -11.16 -7.86 -12.68
CA ASP A 10 -10.77 -6.62 -13.35
C ASP A 10 -10.96 -5.39 -12.44
N GLU A 11 -12.08 -5.30 -11.72
CA GLU A 11 -12.35 -4.19 -10.79
C GLU A 11 -11.46 -4.26 -9.54
N LEU A 12 -11.11 -5.45 -9.04
CA LEU A 12 -10.21 -5.60 -7.89
C LEU A 12 -8.75 -5.28 -8.23
N ILE A 13 -8.31 -5.55 -9.46
CA ILE A 13 -7.01 -5.07 -9.96
C ILE A 13 -7.00 -3.53 -9.97
N ALA A 14 -8.05 -2.89 -10.49
CA ALA A 14 -8.17 -1.43 -10.49
C ALA A 14 -8.16 -0.86 -9.06
N HIS A 15 -8.97 -1.43 -8.17
CA HIS A 15 -9.05 -1.01 -6.77
C HIS A 15 -7.71 -1.10 -6.05
N THR A 16 -6.99 -2.20 -6.26
CA THR A 16 -5.66 -2.41 -5.66
C THR A 16 -4.65 -1.37 -6.15
N LEU A 17 -4.70 -1.00 -7.43
CA LEU A 17 -3.86 0.06 -7.98
C LEU A 17 -4.15 1.41 -7.30
N PHE A 18 -5.42 1.83 -7.24
CA PHE A 18 -5.79 3.11 -6.62
C PHE A 18 -5.46 3.16 -5.14
N SER A 19 -5.59 2.03 -4.46
CA SER A 19 -5.21 1.87 -3.06
C SER A 19 -3.70 1.96 -2.86
N GLY A 20 -2.91 1.47 -3.82
CA GLY A 20 -1.47 1.68 -3.88
C GLY A 20 -1.08 3.16 -4.03
N CYS A 21 -1.82 3.91 -4.85
CA CYS A 21 -1.66 5.36 -4.98
C CYS A 21 -2.05 6.09 -3.69
N TYR A 22 -3.19 5.74 -3.10
CA TYR A 22 -3.70 6.29 -1.85
C TYR A 22 -2.70 6.07 -0.70
N SER A 23 -2.25 4.83 -0.49
CA SER A 23 -1.26 4.50 0.55
C SER A 23 0.09 5.21 0.35
N THR A 24 0.49 5.46 -0.90
CA THR A 24 1.67 6.29 -1.21
C THR A 24 1.44 7.76 -0.84
N GLY A 25 0.23 8.29 -1.06
CA GLY A 25 -0.18 9.62 -0.60
C GLY A 25 -0.15 9.75 0.92
N VAL A 26 -0.74 8.78 1.65
CA VAL A 26 -0.71 8.71 3.11
C VAL A 26 0.73 8.66 3.63
N ALA A 27 1.57 7.79 3.08
CA ALA A 27 2.98 7.71 3.44
C ALA A 27 3.71 9.05 3.26
N ARG A 28 3.45 9.77 2.16
CA ARG A 28 4.03 11.10 1.92
C ARG A 28 3.58 12.12 2.96
N ARG A 29 2.29 12.12 3.34
CA ARG A 29 1.76 12.99 4.41
C ARG A 29 2.42 12.68 5.76
N MET A 30 2.59 11.41 6.12
CA MET A 30 3.31 11.03 7.34
C MET A 30 4.78 11.48 7.33
N ILE A 31 5.49 11.35 6.19
CA ILE A 31 6.86 11.84 6.06
C ILE A 31 6.91 13.36 6.24
N ASN A 32 5.96 14.10 5.66
CA ASN A 32 5.88 15.54 5.82
C ASN A 32 5.67 15.92 7.30
N ALA A 33 4.76 15.25 7.99
CA ALA A 33 4.55 15.43 9.43
C ALA A 33 5.86 15.20 10.22
N LEU A 34 6.62 14.15 9.92
CA LEU A 34 7.94 13.97 10.54
C LEU A 34 8.92 15.10 10.22
N ASN A 35 8.98 15.54 8.96
CA ASN A 35 9.91 16.57 8.52
C ASN A 35 9.65 17.93 9.17
N GLU A 36 8.40 18.25 9.50
CA GLU A 36 8.04 19.46 10.24
C GLU A 36 8.72 19.48 11.62
N PHE A 37 8.66 18.36 12.35
CA PHE A 37 9.33 18.24 13.64
C PHE A 37 10.85 18.04 13.53
N ASP A 38 11.37 17.51 12.42
CA ASP A 38 12.83 17.33 12.23
C ASP A 38 13.59 18.66 12.32
N ALA A 39 12.97 19.75 11.84
CA ALA A 39 13.53 21.09 11.94
C ALA A 39 13.60 21.59 13.39
N GLU A 40 12.47 21.48 14.12
CA GLU A 40 12.38 21.82 15.55
C GLU A 40 13.36 20.98 16.38
N LEU A 41 13.40 19.67 16.11
CA LEU A 41 14.26 18.71 16.78
C LEU A 41 15.74 19.08 16.62
N THR A 42 16.14 19.44 15.41
CA THR A 42 17.52 19.80 15.11
C THR A 42 17.89 21.15 15.74
N ALA A 43 16.99 22.13 15.73
CA ALA A 43 17.20 23.40 16.40
C ALA A 43 17.35 23.22 17.92
N SER A 44 16.45 22.46 18.55
CA SER A 44 16.53 22.13 19.97
C SER A 44 17.81 21.35 20.31
N LEU A 45 18.26 20.48 19.42
CA LEU A 45 19.49 19.73 19.59
C LEU A 45 20.71 20.67 19.55
N ILE A 46 20.78 21.58 18.57
CA ILE A 46 21.90 22.51 18.45
C ILE A 46 22.01 23.35 19.72
N VAL A 47 20.91 23.93 20.19
CA VAL A 47 20.87 24.71 21.44
C VAL A 47 21.32 23.87 22.64
N ALA A 48 20.92 22.60 22.72
CA ALA A 48 21.32 21.72 23.82
C ALA A 48 22.81 21.31 23.77
N LEU A 49 23.44 21.33 22.59
CA LEU A 49 24.84 20.93 22.40
C LEU A 49 25.82 22.11 22.43
N ASP A 50 25.33 23.34 22.18
CA ASP A 50 26.11 24.58 22.17
C ASP A 50 26.25 25.21 23.58
N ASP A 51 25.89 24.46 24.63
CA ASP A 51 26.04 24.91 26.01
C ASP A 51 27.52 24.84 26.43
N ASP A 52 28.14 26.02 26.59
CA ASP A 52 29.54 26.24 26.99
C ASP A 52 29.92 25.56 28.32
N THR A 53 28.97 25.06 29.10
CA THR A 53 29.22 24.29 30.34
C THR A 53 29.54 22.81 30.08
N ILE A 54 29.51 22.36 28.82
CA ILE A 54 29.76 20.98 28.43
C ILE A 54 31.27 20.70 28.32
N ASP A 55 31.84 20.11 29.37
CA ASP A 55 33.22 19.57 29.35
C ASP A 55 33.31 18.33 28.45
N VAL A 56 34.17 18.42 27.43
CA VAL A 56 34.53 17.36 26.46
C VAL A 56 34.92 16.04 27.13
N ASN A 57 35.50 16.13 28.34
CA ASN A 57 35.99 14.98 29.10
C ASN A 57 34.95 14.41 30.09
N GLY A 58 33.80 15.08 30.27
CA GLY A 58 32.76 14.73 31.25
C GLY A 58 31.50 14.08 30.66
N PHE A 59 31.55 13.63 29.40
CA PHE A 59 30.38 13.15 28.65
C PHE A 59 29.92 11.75 29.11
N THR A 60 29.01 11.72 30.09
CA THR A 60 28.39 10.48 30.59
C THR A 60 27.05 10.20 29.91
N ALA A 61 26.63 8.93 29.89
CA ALA A 61 25.32 8.53 29.35
C ALA A 61 24.13 9.26 30.02
N ARG A 62 24.20 9.49 31.34
CA ARG A 62 23.17 10.23 32.10
C ARG A 62 23.09 11.70 31.68
N ARG A 63 24.24 12.35 31.44
CA ARG A 63 24.28 13.75 31.02
C ARG A 63 23.69 13.90 29.61
N LEU A 64 24.02 13.00 28.70
CA LEU A 64 23.42 12.98 27.36
C LEU A 64 21.89 12.81 27.42
N GLU A 65 21.40 11.94 28.29
CA GLU A 65 19.95 11.73 28.44
C GLU A 65 19.24 12.99 28.96
N SER A 66 19.86 13.72 29.91
CA SER A 66 19.34 15.00 30.39
C SER A 66 19.31 16.06 29.29
N LEU A 67 20.40 16.18 28.52
CA LEU A 67 20.53 17.15 27.42
C LEU A 67 19.52 16.89 26.30
N LEU A 68 19.22 15.61 26.02
CA LEU A 68 18.31 15.21 24.94
C LEU A 68 16.85 15.04 25.40
N SER A 69 16.50 15.47 26.61
CA SER A 69 15.12 15.37 27.12
C SER A 69 14.11 16.11 26.23
N SER A 70 14.40 17.35 25.83
CA SER A 70 13.59 18.12 24.86
C SER A 70 13.53 17.45 23.49
N VAL A 71 14.66 16.93 23.01
CA VAL A 71 14.77 16.21 21.73
C VAL A 71 13.90 14.94 21.74
N LYS A 72 13.89 14.20 22.85
CA LYS A 72 13.05 13.02 23.07
C LYS A 72 11.56 13.39 23.06
N ALA A 73 11.17 14.49 23.71
CA ALA A 73 9.80 14.97 23.70
C ALA A 73 9.33 15.40 22.29
N ILE A 74 10.18 16.09 21.53
CA ILE A 74 9.90 16.45 20.12
C ILE A 74 9.78 15.19 19.26
N ASN A 75 10.68 14.23 19.41
CA ASN A 75 10.62 12.96 18.68
C ASN A 75 9.32 12.22 18.94
N LYS A 76 8.90 12.15 20.22
CA LYS A 76 7.62 11.55 20.59
C LYS A 76 6.44 12.25 19.92
N ARG A 77 6.35 13.58 20.00
CA ARG A 77 5.31 14.37 19.32
C ARG A 77 5.31 14.14 17.81
N ALA A 78 6.49 13.99 17.18
CA ALA A 78 6.60 13.71 15.76
C ALA A 78 6.00 12.36 15.37
N ILE A 79 6.29 11.31 16.13
CA ILE A 79 5.73 9.97 15.91
C ILE A 79 4.23 9.98 16.20
N ASP A 80 3.80 10.55 17.33
CA ASP A 80 2.39 10.62 17.71
C ASP A 80 1.57 11.37 16.64
N SER A 81 2.09 12.48 16.09
CA SER A 81 1.47 13.22 14.99
C SER A 81 1.37 12.38 13.71
N ALA A 82 2.46 11.73 13.29
CA ALA A 82 2.48 10.91 12.08
C ALA A 82 1.51 9.71 12.19
N PHE A 83 1.44 9.04 13.35
CA PHE A 83 0.53 7.91 13.55
C PHE A 83 -0.91 8.34 13.79
N THR A 84 -1.17 9.49 14.40
CA THR A 84 -2.52 10.07 14.47
C THR A 84 -3.06 10.34 13.05
N LEU A 85 -2.21 10.87 12.16
CA LEU A 85 -2.55 11.03 10.75
C LEU A 85 -2.89 9.68 10.11
N LEU A 86 -2.02 8.67 10.26
CA LEU A 86 -2.26 7.35 9.69
C LEU A 86 -3.56 6.71 10.21
N ILE A 87 -3.84 6.84 11.50
CA ILE A 87 -5.05 6.31 12.14
C ILE A 87 -6.30 7.00 11.56
N GLY A 88 -6.26 8.31 11.35
CA GLY A 88 -7.34 9.06 10.69
C GLY A 88 -7.58 8.58 9.26
N GLU A 89 -6.51 8.44 8.47
CA GLU A 89 -6.58 7.93 7.09
C GLU A 89 -7.10 6.49 7.04
N MET A 90 -6.66 5.63 7.96
CA MET A 90 -7.19 4.26 8.06
C MET A 90 -8.68 4.23 8.37
N ARG A 91 -9.19 5.18 9.16
CA ARG A 91 -10.62 5.29 9.46
C ARG A 91 -11.41 5.73 8.23
N GLU A 92 -10.97 6.79 7.56
CA GLU A 92 -11.59 7.24 6.30
C GLU A 92 -11.57 6.14 5.22
N HIS A 93 -10.45 5.42 5.10
CA HIS A 93 -10.34 4.30 4.18
C HIS A 93 -11.21 3.11 4.59
N ALA A 94 -11.41 2.87 5.89
CA ALA A 94 -12.32 1.83 6.37
C ALA A 94 -13.78 2.13 5.97
N LEU A 95 -14.21 3.39 6.04
CA LEU A 95 -15.53 3.80 5.58
C LEU A 95 -15.71 3.49 4.08
N TYR A 96 -14.70 3.79 3.26
CA TYR A 96 -14.72 3.49 1.83
C TYR A 96 -14.76 1.97 1.56
N GLU A 97 -13.86 1.20 2.17
CA GLU A 97 -13.77 -0.25 1.98
C GLU A 97 -15.03 -1.00 2.46
N ALA A 98 -15.67 -0.52 3.54
CA ALA A 98 -16.88 -1.11 4.08
C ALA A 98 -18.05 -1.12 3.07
N GLY A 99 -18.16 -0.06 2.27
CA GLY A 99 -19.15 0.05 1.19
C GLY A 99 -18.70 -0.60 -0.12
N TYR A 100 -17.40 -0.59 -0.41
CA TYR A 100 -16.85 -0.96 -1.73
C TYR A 100 -17.28 -2.36 -2.19
N TYR A 101 -17.07 -3.39 -1.36
CA TYR A 101 -17.36 -4.78 -1.75
C TYR A 101 -18.87 -5.03 -1.95
N SER A 102 -19.71 -4.47 -1.08
CA SER A 102 -21.16 -4.59 -1.21
C SER A 102 -21.65 -3.96 -2.51
N SER A 103 -21.22 -2.73 -2.81
CA SER A 103 -21.57 -2.03 -4.06
C SER A 103 -21.03 -2.74 -5.30
N LEU A 104 -19.81 -3.29 -5.22
CA LEU A 104 -19.22 -4.06 -6.31
C LEU A 104 -20.05 -5.31 -6.61
N PHE A 105 -20.39 -6.10 -5.60
CA PHE A 105 -21.16 -7.32 -5.79
C PHE A 105 -22.60 -7.02 -6.21
N ASP A 106 -23.24 -5.99 -5.65
CA ASP A 106 -24.58 -5.55 -6.06
C ASP A 106 -24.64 -5.17 -7.55
N ALA A 107 -23.61 -4.46 -8.05
CA ALA A 107 -23.53 -4.06 -9.45
C ALA A 107 -23.17 -5.20 -10.42
N LEU A 108 -22.59 -6.30 -9.93
CA LEU A 108 -22.08 -7.39 -10.77
C LEU A 108 -22.96 -8.65 -10.73
N LEU A 109 -23.61 -8.93 -9.60
CA LEU A 109 -24.45 -10.10 -9.44
C LEU A 109 -25.82 -9.89 -10.11
N PRO A 110 -26.42 -10.92 -10.72
CA PRO A 110 -27.77 -10.84 -11.24
C PRO A 110 -28.82 -10.71 -10.12
N ASP A 111 -29.91 -10.00 -10.38
CA ASP A 111 -31.03 -9.79 -9.43
C ASP A 111 -31.58 -11.09 -8.83
N ALA A 112 -31.59 -12.18 -9.60
CA ALA A 112 -32.05 -13.48 -9.12
C ALA A 112 -31.20 -13.99 -7.94
N VAL A 113 -29.88 -13.79 -8.01
CA VAL A 113 -28.97 -14.14 -6.91
C VAL A 113 -29.22 -13.23 -5.72
N LEU A 114 -29.29 -11.91 -5.94
CA LEU A 114 -29.47 -10.93 -4.86
C LEU A 114 -30.81 -11.09 -4.11
N ARG A 115 -31.86 -11.53 -4.80
CA ARG A 115 -33.16 -11.84 -4.15
C ARG A 115 -33.10 -13.04 -3.22
N GLN A 116 -32.35 -14.08 -3.59
CA GLN A 116 -32.23 -15.30 -2.79
C GLN A 116 -31.14 -15.19 -1.72
N TYR A 117 -30.08 -14.44 -2.02
CA TYR A 117 -28.92 -14.22 -1.16
C TYR A 117 -28.65 -12.72 -1.03
N PRO A 118 -29.39 -12.01 -0.15
CA PRO A 118 -29.13 -10.60 0.12
C PRO A 118 -27.72 -10.40 0.67
N LEU A 119 -26.99 -9.42 0.11
CA LEU A 119 -25.62 -9.13 0.53
C LEU A 119 -25.59 -8.60 1.96
N MET A 120 -24.72 -9.19 2.77
CA MET A 120 -24.42 -8.71 4.12
C MET A 120 -23.26 -7.71 4.05
N GLY A 121 -23.55 -6.46 4.39
CA GLY A 121 -22.54 -5.41 4.50
C GLY A 121 -21.71 -5.53 5.77
N ILE A 122 -20.55 -4.85 5.78
CA ILE A 122 -19.73 -4.66 6.97
C ILE A 122 -19.81 -3.18 7.38
N THR A 123 -19.67 -2.88 8.68
CA THR A 123 -19.66 -1.49 9.16
C THR A 123 -18.24 -0.95 9.25
N GLU A 124 -18.08 0.37 9.13
CA GLU A 124 -16.81 1.06 9.33
C GLU A 124 -16.17 0.67 10.68
N GLU A 125 -16.94 0.72 11.77
CA GLU A 125 -16.44 0.44 13.13
C GLU A 125 -15.97 -1.02 13.27
N MET A 126 -16.72 -1.99 12.73
CA MET A 126 -16.31 -3.40 12.74
C MET A 126 -15.01 -3.63 11.95
N LEU A 127 -14.87 -2.98 10.80
CA LEU A 127 -13.68 -3.10 9.97
C LEU A 127 -12.47 -2.44 10.66
N PHE A 128 -12.64 -1.19 11.10
CA PHE A 128 -11.58 -0.41 11.73
C PHE A 128 -11.09 -1.06 13.02
N SER A 129 -12.00 -1.45 13.92
CA SER A 129 -11.63 -2.12 15.18
C SER A 129 -10.93 -3.46 14.95
N SER A 130 -11.36 -4.26 13.96
CA SER A 130 -10.71 -5.51 13.60
C SER A 130 -9.31 -5.30 13.02
N ALA A 131 -9.11 -4.27 12.19
CA ALA A 131 -7.80 -3.95 11.65
C ALA A 131 -6.83 -3.48 12.74
N MET A 132 -7.31 -2.66 13.68
CA MET A 132 -6.50 -2.12 14.79
C MET A 132 -6.17 -3.14 15.88
N SER A 133 -7.03 -4.14 16.10
CA SER A 133 -6.85 -5.19 17.11
C SER A 133 -6.03 -6.39 16.65
N ARG A 134 -5.78 -6.50 15.33
CA ARG A 134 -4.99 -7.60 14.75
C ARG A 134 -3.59 -7.14 14.39
N PRO A 135 -2.55 -7.93 14.72
CA PRO A 135 -1.19 -7.60 14.33
C PRO A 135 -1.00 -7.73 12.81
N PHE A 136 -0.14 -6.89 12.25
CA PHE A 136 0.40 -7.05 10.91
C PHE A 136 1.92 -7.09 11.00
N GLN A 137 2.54 -8.02 10.26
CA GLN A 137 3.99 -8.24 10.31
C GLN A 137 4.51 -8.49 11.75
N GLY A 138 3.70 -9.18 12.57
CA GLY A 138 4.04 -9.59 13.93
C GLY A 138 3.83 -8.53 15.02
N LYS A 139 3.28 -7.35 14.71
CA LYS A 139 3.05 -6.27 15.67
C LYS A 139 1.74 -5.52 15.40
N LEU A 140 1.13 -4.98 16.44
CA LEU A 140 0.04 -4.00 16.35
C LEU A 140 0.57 -2.66 15.81
N LEU A 141 -0.35 -1.82 15.30
CA LEU A 141 0.02 -0.49 14.82
C LEU A 141 0.68 0.37 15.92
N SER A 142 0.19 0.27 17.15
CA SER A 142 0.75 0.95 18.31
C SER A 142 2.17 0.48 18.64
N GLU A 143 2.46 -0.81 18.48
CA GLU A 143 3.80 -1.37 18.69
C GLU A 143 4.76 -0.95 17.58
N TRP A 144 4.28 -0.80 16.33
CA TRP A 144 5.05 -0.20 15.25
C TRP A 144 5.41 1.25 15.52
N ALA A 145 4.47 2.04 16.06
CA ALA A 145 4.71 3.42 16.48
C ALA A 145 5.78 3.50 17.57
N ALA A 146 5.62 2.73 18.65
CA ALA A 146 6.57 2.70 19.77
C ALA A 146 7.97 2.23 19.33
N GLY A 147 8.04 1.19 18.48
CA GLY A 147 9.30 0.71 17.93
C GLY A 147 10.01 1.77 17.10
N LEU A 148 9.27 2.47 16.24
CA LEU A 148 9.83 3.55 15.43
C LEU A 148 10.31 4.74 16.29
N GLU A 149 9.56 5.11 17.33
CA GLU A 149 9.95 6.16 18.30
C GLU A 149 11.31 5.85 18.92
N SER A 150 11.46 4.63 19.46
CA SER A 150 12.67 4.14 20.10
C SER A 150 13.86 4.05 19.13
N ASP A 151 13.64 3.45 17.95
CA ASP A 151 14.68 3.28 16.94
C ASP A 151 15.19 4.63 16.43
N ARG A 152 14.27 5.59 16.25
CA ARG A 152 14.58 6.94 15.80
C ARG A 152 15.39 7.71 16.86
N MET A 153 15.04 7.60 18.14
CA MET A 153 15.88 8.18 19.22
C MET A 153 17.24 7.51 19.34
N THR A 154 17.31 6.19 19.14
CA THR A 154 18.59 5.47 19.16
C THR A 154 19.54 6.01 18.07
N ARG A 155 19.02 6.26 16.86
CA ARG A 155 19.79 6.87 15.77
C ARG A 155 20.25 8.29 16.10
N ILE A 156 19.38 9.11 16.69
CA ILE A 156 19.74 10.47 17.16
C ILE A 156 20.86 10.38 18.20
N ASN A 157 20.70 9.57 19.23
CA ASN A 157 21.69 9.40 20.31
C ASN A 157 23.04 8.95 19.77
N ASN A 158 23.06 8.00 18.83
CA ASN A 158 24.29 7.50 18.23
C ASN A 158 24.97 8.56 17.37
N ALA A 159 24.22 9.34 16.59
CA ALA A 159 24.76 10.45 15.80
C ALA A 159 25.36 11.54 16.69
N VAL A 160 24.71 11.89 17.81
CA VAL A 160 25.23 12.85 18.79
C VAL A 160 26.52 12.34 19.44
N ARG A 161 26.53 11.09 19.92
CA ARG A 161 27.72 10.48 20.54
C ARG A 161 28.90 10.46 19.58
N ASN A 162 28.68 9.98 18.36
CA ASN A 162 29.74 9.90 17.36
C ASN A 162 30.26 11.29 16.99
N GLY A 163 29.37 12.27 16.81
CA GLY A 163 29.81 13.59 16.43
C GLY A 163 30.59 14.30 17.53
N TYR A 164 30.17 14.14 18.78
CA TYR A 164 30.91 14.64 19.93
C TYR A 164 32.31 14.02 20.04
N LEU A 165 32.42 12.68 19.89
CA LEU A 165 33.71 11.97 19.90
C LEU A 165 34.63 12.39 18.76
N ASN A 166 34.07 12.81 17.62
CA ASN A 166 34.81 13.29 16.47
C ASN A 166 35.17 14.78 16.54
N GLY A 167 34.72 15.50 17.59
CA GLY A 167 34.91 16.95 17.70
C GLY A 167 34.06 17.77 16.73
N ASP A 168 32.96 17.21 16.22
CA ASP A 168 32.01 17.94 15.37
C ASP A 168 31.32 19.06 16.19
N SER A 169 31.06 20.20 15.54
CA SER A 169 30.21 21.25 16.10
C SER A 169 28.74 20.80 16.23
N ALA A 170 27.99 21.45 17.11
CA ALA A 170 26.55 21.22 17.27
C ALA A 170 25.78 21.33 15.93
N LEU A 171 26.18 22.26 15.06
CA LEU A 171 25.63 22.45 13.72
C LEU A 171 25.92 21.26 12.80
N GLU A 172 27.13 20.71 12.82
CA GLU A 172 27.50 19.55 12.02
C GLU A 172 26.76 18.29 12.48
N ILE A 173 26.63 18.09 13.80
CA ILE A 173 25.84 17.01 14.38
C ILE A 173 24.39 17.11 13.94
N GLY A 174 23.79 18.30 14.05
CA GLY A 174 22.42 18.57 13.58
C GLY A 174 22.23 18.25 12.09
N ARG A 175 23.19 18.63 11.23
CA ARG A 175 23.16 18.29 9.79
C ARG A 175 23.28 16.79 9.54
N LYS A 176 24.17 16.07 10.23
CA LYS A 176 24.30 14.61 10.10
C LYS A 176 23.03 13.86 10.51
N ILE A 177 22.26 14.41 11.46
CA ILE A 177 20.98 13.83 11.88
C ILE A 177 19.87 14.12 10.87
N ARG A 178 19.67 15.38 10.52
CA ARG A 178 18.54 15.81 9.67
C ARG A 178 18.74 15.44 8.20
N GLY A 179 19.97 15.59 7.69
CA GLY A 179 20.33 15.53 6.28
C GLY A 179 20.25 16.90 5.58
N HIS A 180 20.71 16.97 4.33
CA HIS A 180 20.71 18.20 3.54
C HIS A 180 19.41 18.37 2.75
N ALA A 181 18.87 19.59 2.74
CA ALA A 181 17.63 19.90 2.04
C ALA A 181 17.74 19.68 0.51
N ASN A 182 18.89 20.00 -0.09
CA ASN A 182 19.16 19.79 -1.52
C ASN A 182 19.25 18.30 -1.91
N GLN A 183 19.42 17.38 -0.95
CA GLN A 183 19.39 15.94 -1.16
C GLN A 183 18.06 15.31 -0.70
N GLY A 184 17.06 16.14 -0.37
CA GLY A 184 15.79 15.69 0.17
C GLY A 184 15.94 14.95 1.51
N TYR A 185 16.95 15.31 2.31
CA TYR A 185 17.25 14.74 3.62
C TYR A 185 17.61 13.25 3.64
N LYS A 186 17.91 12.67 2.47
CA LYS A 186 18.18 11.23 2.31
C LYS A 186 19.52 10.78 2.87
N ASP A 187 20.40 11.73 3.14
CA ASP A 187 21.76 11.56 3.67
C ASP A 187 21.83 11.69 5.20
N GLY A 188 20.73 12.05 5.85
CA GLY A 188 20.66 12.16 7.31
C GLY A 188 20.36 10.83 8.00
N ALA A 189 20.77 10.71 9.28
CA ALA A 189 20.47 9.55 10.13
C ALA A 189 18.95 9.26 10.24
N LEU A 190 18.10 10.28 10.07
CA LEU A 190 16.65 10.15 10.11
C LEU A 190 16.02 9.54 8.84
N GLN A 191 16.78 9.38 7.75
CA GLN A 191 16.25 8.83 6.50
C GLN A 191 15.67 7.43 6.66
N LEU A 192 16.31 6.56 7.47
CA LEU A 192 15.80 5.22 7.73
C LEU A 192 14.43 5.27 8.42
N SER A 193 14.22 6.23 9.32
CA SER A 193 12.91 6.41 9.96
C SER A 193 11.83 6.82 8.96
N ARG A 194 12.16 7.66 7.96
CA ARG A 194 11.23 8.03 6.87
C ARG A 194 10.89 6.84 5.97
N ALA A 195 11.89 6.02 5.64
CA ALA A 195 11.70 4.80 4.87
C ALA A 195 10.83 3.77 5.63
N ASN A 196 11.06 3.62 6.95
CA ASN A 196 10.26 2.75 7.81
C ASN A 196 8.81 3.23 7.93
N VAL A 197 8.58 4.53 8.12
CA VAL A 197 7.22 5.11 8.09
C VAL A 197 6.50 4.80 6.79
N THR A 198 7.19 4.96 5.65
CA THR A 198 6.61 4.65 4.34
C THR A 198 6.14 3.21 4.27
N THR A 199 7.00 2.29 4.74
CA THR A 199 6.72 0.85 4.73
C THR A 199 5.57 0.48 5.68
N ILE A 200 5.55 1.06 6.89
CA ILE A 200 4.49 0.84 7.87
C ILE A 200 3.15 1.36 7.34
N ALA A 201 3.12 2.59 6.82
CA ALA A 201 1.91 3.20 6.28
C ALA A 201 1.28 2.35 5.16
N LYS A 202 2.09 1.94 4.18
CA LYS A 202 1.62 1.10 3.08
C LYS A 202 1.11 -0.24 3.56
N THR A 203 1.84 -0.88 4.46
CA THR A 203 1.48 -2.19 5.00
C THR A 203 0.21 -2.12 5.87
N ALA A 204 0.03 -1.05 6.64
CA ALA A 204 -1.16 -0.83 7.45
C ALA A 204 -2.43 -0.65 6.60
N ILE A 205 -2.34 0.12 5.50
CA ILE A 205 -3.44 0.24 4.54
C ILE A 205 -3.72 -1.13 3.89
N SER A 206 -2.71 -1.83 3.37
CA SER A 206 -2.93 -3.17 2.78
C SER A 206 -3.54 -4.18 3.77
N HIS A 207 -3.16 -4.11 5.05
CA HIS A 207 -3.73 -4.93 6.12
C HIS A 207 -5.21 -4.61 6.36
N LEU A 208 -5.59 -3.33 6.39
CA LEU A 208 -6.99 -2.89 6.49
C LEU A 208 -7.82 -3.46 5.34
N GLN A 209 -7.33 -3.34 4.10
CA GLN A 209 -8.04 -3.83 2.91
C GLN A 209 -8.18 -5.35 2.90
N ALA A 210 -7.13 -6.07 3.28
CA ALA A 210 -7.20 -7.53 3.42
C ALA A 210 -8.17 -7.95 4.53
N THR A 211 -8.27 -7.17 5.61
CA THR A 211 -9.27 -7.38 6.66
C THR A 211 -10.70 -7.12 6.15
N ALA A 212 -10.91 -6.10 5.31
CA ALA A 212 -12.20 -5.84 4.66
C ALA A 212 -12.65 -7.02 3.79
N ARG A 213 -11.75 -7.55 2.95
CA ARG A 213 -12.00 -8.76 2.15
C ARG A 213 -12.37 -9.97 3.00
N GLU A 214 -11.61 -10.22 4.06
CA GLU A 214 -11.88 -11.34 4.96
C GLU A 214 -13.26 -11.23 5.62
N GLN A 215 -13.62 -10.05 6.13
CA GLN A 215 -14.92 -9.84 6.77
C GLN A 215 -16.08 -9.96 5.78
N PHE A 216 -15.93 -9.36 4.59
CA PHE A 216 -16.94 -9.47 3.53
C PHE A 216 -17.13 -10.92 3.10
N ALA A 217 -16.03 -11.67 2.92
CA ALA A 217 -16.09 -13.07 2.52
C ALA A 217 -16.75 -13.95 3.58
N GLU A 218 -16.48 -13.73 4.86
CA GLU A 218 -17.13 -14.46 5.94
C GLU A 218 -18.63 -14.16 6.00
N ALA A 219 -19.01 -12.89 5.88
CA ALA A 219 -20.40 -12.46 5.90
C ALA A 219 -21.22 -12.97 4.71
N ASN A 220 -20.57 -13.28 3.57
CA ASN A 220 -21.22 -13.64 2.32
C ASN A 220 -20.77 -15.02 1.78
N LYS A 221 -20.35 -15.94 2.64
CA LYS A 221 -19.88 -17.29 2.24
C LYS A 221 -20.91 -18.13 1.47
N ASP A 222 -22.19 -17.76 1.55
CA ASP A 222 -23.26 -18.45 0.84
C ASP A 222 -23.20 -18.22 -0.68
N ILE A 223 -22.62 -17.10 -1.14
CA ILE A 223 -22.45 -16.80 -2.58
C ILE A 223 -21.04 -17.04 -3.11
N LEU A 224 -20.05 -17.20 -2.23
CA LEU A 224 -18.64 -17.36 -2.61
C LEU A 224 -18.22 -18.83 -2.56
N ASP A 225 -17.56 -19.29 -3.62
CA ASP A 225 -16.96 -20.63 -3.68
C ASP A 225 -15.56 -20.63 -3.06
N CYS A 226 -14.67 -19.80 -3.61
CA CYS A 226 -13.27 -19.76 -3.20
C CYS A 226 -12.64 -18.38 -3.40
N LYS A 227 -11.43 -18.22 -2.86
CA LYS A 227 -10.55 -17.08 -3.09
C LYS A 227 -9.52 -17.45 -4.16
N GLN A 228 -9.18 -16.51 -5.02
CA GLN A 228 -8.10 -16.66 -5.98
C GLN A 228 -7.08 -15.55 -5.80
N TRP A 229 -5.83 -15.93 -5.63
CA TRP A 229 -4.73 -14.99 -5.48
C TRP A 229 -4.45 -14.24 -6.79
N LEU A 230 -4.25 -12.93 -6.69
CA LEU A 230 -3.91 -12.06 -7.81
C LEU A 230 -2.62 -11.31 -7.49
N SER A 231 -1.52 -11.74 -8.09
CA SER A 231 -0.26 -11.03 -7.96
C SER A 231 -0.18 -9.86 -8.91
N THR A 232 0.36 -8.73 -8.42
CA THR A 232 0.92 -7.74 -9.34
C THR A 232 2.02 -8.46 -10.13
N LEU A 233 2.03 -8.36 -11.45
CA LEU A 233 3.05 -9.01 -12.28
C LEU A 233 4.05 -7.96 -12.74
N ASP A 234 4.98 -7.64 -11.85
CA ASP A 234 6.15 -6.81 -12.13
C ASP A 234 7.41 -7.38 -11.45
N ASN A 235 8.55 -6.78 -11.73
CA ASN A 235 9.84 -7.22 -11.20
C ASN A 235 10.04 -6.91 -9.69
N LYS A 236 9.10 -6.21 -9.05
CA LYS A 236 9.10 -5.87 -7.62
C LYS A 236 8.15 -6.78 -6.83
N THR A 237 7.54 -7.76 -7.49
CA THR A 237 6.66 -8.74 -6.86
C THR A 237 7.50 -9.81 -6.19
N SER A 238 7.18 -10.13 -4.93
CA SER A 238 7.95 -11.09 -4.14
C SER A 238 7.77 -12.51 -4.69
N HIS A 239 8.78 -13.37 -4.48
CA HIS A 239 8.68 -14.80 -4.81
C HIS A 239 7.48 -15.47 -4.13
N ASP A 240 7.15 -15.04 -2.90
CA ASP A 240 5.98 -15.50 -2.17
C ASP A 240 4.67 -15.18 -2.89
N CYS A 241 4.57 -14.00 -3.49
CA CYS A 241 3.40 -13.64 -4.29
C CYS A 241 3.42 -14.35 -5.65
N ILE A 242 4.57 -14.43 -6.32
CA ILE A 242 4.71 -15.03 -7.66
C ILE A 242 4.27 -16.50 -7.63
N VAL A 243 4.74 -17.29 -6.67
CA VAL A 243 4.38 -18.73 -6.59
C VAL A 243 2.91 -18.97 -6.30
N ARG A 244 2.19 -17.96 -5.79
CA ARG A 244 0.77 -18.04 -5.45
C ARG A 244 -0.13 -17.49 -6.53
N ASP A 245 0.40 -16.84 -7.56
CA ASP A 245 -0.42 -16.18 -8.57
C ASP A 245 -1.42 -17.17 -9.19
N ARG A 246 -2.69 -16.75 -9.25
CA ARG A 246 -3.84 -17.51 -9.78
C ARG A 246 -4.20 -18.79 -9.01
N LEU A 247 -3.46 -19.15 -7.96
CA LEU A 247 -3.80 -20.29 -7.12
C LEU A 247 -5.08 -20.02 -6.34
N LYS A 248 -5.89 -21.07 -6.19
CA LYS A 248 -7.20 -21.02 -5.54
C LYS A 248 -7.13 -21.59 -4.13
N TYR A 249 -7.82 -20.93 -3.22
CA TYR A 249 -7.88 -21.31 -1.82
C TYR A 249 -9.33 -21.30 -1.37
N THR A 250 -9.71 -22.20 -0.46
CA THR A 250 -11.02 -22.11 0.20
C THR A 250 -11.14 -20.76 0.93
N LEU A 251 -12.34 -20.38 1.35
CA LEU A 251 -12.53 -19.14 2.10
C LEU A 251 -11.71 -19.13 3.41
N GLU A 252 -11.43 -20.30 3.99
CA GLU A 252 -10.57 -20.50 5.16
C GLU A 252 -9.06 -20.59 4.83
N GLY A 253 -8.67 -20.43 3.56
CA GLY A 253 -7.27 -20.41 3.13
C GLY A 253 -6.66 -21.80 2.87
N LYS A 254 -7.46 -22.84 2.66
CA LYS A 254 -6.93 -24.17 2.31
C LYS A 254 -6.63 -24.28 0.81
N PRO A 255 -5.46 -24.80 0.39
CA PRO A 255 -5.12 -24.99 -1.02
C PRO A 255 -6.14 -25.84 -1.80
N ILE A 256 -6.54 -25.42 -3.00
CA ILE A 256 -7.43 -26.17 -3.89
C ILE A 256 -6.63 -26.64 -5.11
N GLY A 257 -6.39 -27.96 -5.22
CA GLY A 257 -5.67 -28.53 -6.37
C GLY A 257 -4.15 -28.29 -6.37
N HIS A 258 -3.57 -27.79 -5.27
CA HIS A 258 -2.13 -27.61 -5.09
C HIS A 258 -1.72 -27.76 -3.61
N LYS A 259 -0.40 -27.64 -3.31
CA LYS A 259 0.16 -27.78 -1.96
C LYS A 259 0.70 -26.48 -1.35
N ILE A 260 0.75 -25.40 -2.13
CA ILE A 260 1.25 -24.09 -1.68
C ILE A 260 0.32 -23.50 -0.62
N PRO A 261 0.78 -23.12 0.58
CA PRO A 261 -0.07 -22.60 1.65
C PRO A 261 -0.45 -21.12 1.44
N TYR A 262 -1.66 -20.74 1.86
CA TYR A 262 -2.18 -19.37 1.78
C TYR A 262 -1.42 -18.38 2.68
N LEU A 263 -0.87 -18.86 3.80
CA LEU A 263 -0.26 -18.04 4.86
C LEU A 263 -1.28 -17.00 5.38
N GLN A 264 -0.88 -15.73 5.50
CA GLN A 264 -1.76 -14.64 5.93
C GLN A 264 -2.54 -13.99 4.78
N GLY A 265 -2.36 -14.46 3.54
CA GLY A 265 -3.00 -13.87 2.37
C GLY A 265 -2.27 -12.66 1.76
N PRO A 266 -2.72 -12.20 0.57
CA PRO A 266 -2.14 -11.07 -0.12
C PRO A 266 -2.46 -9.76 0.62
N GLY A 267 -1.49 -8.84 0.65
CA GLY A 267 -1.56 -7.62 1.46
C GLY A 267 -1.10 -7.78 2.91
N LYS A 268 -1.01 -9.01 3.43
CA LYS A 268 -0.61 -9.31 4.83
C LYS A 268 0.67 -10.13 4.96
N ILE A 269 1.01 -10.93 3.95
CA ILE A 269 2.14 -11.88 3.98
C ILE A 269 3.51 -11.21 4.20
N HIS A 270 3.75 -10.02 3.65
CA HIS A 270 5.01 -9.28 3.79
C HIS A 270 4.78 -7.77 3.68
N PHE A 271 5.77 -6.98 4.10
CA PHE A 271 5.79 -5.53 3.92
C PHE A 271 5.64 -5.12 2.46
N ASN A 272 4.95 -3.99 2.23
CA ASN A 272 4.76 -3.40 0.89
C ASN A 272 4.18 -4.40 -0.14
N CYS A 273 3.38 -5.38 0.32
CA CYS A 273 2.70 -6.31 -0.58
C CYS A 273 1.71 -5.55 -1.47
N ARG A 274 1.81 -5.77 -2.78
CA ARG A 274 0.95 -5.14 -3.80
C ARG A 274 -0.01 -6.13 -4.45
N SER A 275 0.17 -7.41 -4.17
CA SER A 275 -0.77 -8.46 -4.55
C SER A 275 -2.08 -8.31 -3.78
N THR A 276 -3.14 -8.81 -4.39
CA THR A 276 -4.50 -8.85 -3.83
C THR A 276 -5.10 -10.23 -4.04
N GLU A 277 -6.38 -10.40 -3.73
CA GLU A 277 -7.16 -11.58 -4.10
C GLU A 277 -8.50 -11.15 -4.70
N THR A 278 -9.05 -12.02 -5.54
CA THR A 278 -10.44 -11.97 -5.98
C THR A 278 -11.23 -13.12 -5.38
N PHE A 279 -12.55 -12.98 -5.38
CA PHE A 279 -13.45 -14.07 -5.06
C PHE A 279 -13.94 -14.73 -6.34
N VAL A 280 -14.15 -16.04 -6.25
CA VAL A 280 -14.87 -16.83 -7.24
C VAL A 280 -16.27 -17.06 -6.66
N THR A 281 -17.27 -16.68 -7.43
CA THR A 281 -18.67 -16.87 -7.07
C THR A 281 -19.10 -18.32 -7.34
N LYS A 282 -20.05 -18.82 -6.55
CA LYS A 282 -20.70 -20.10 -6.81
C LYS A 282 -21.48 -20.05 -8.13
N SER A 283 -21.48 -21.19 -8.84
CA SER A 283 -22.31 -21.38 -10.03
C SER A 283 -23.80 -21.35 -9.69
N TRP A 284 -24.65 -21.16 -10.71
CA TRP A 284 -26.11 -21.20 -10.53
C TRP A 284 -26.60 -22.48 -9.84
N ARG A 285 -26.01 -23.62 -10.22
CA ARG A 285 -26.32 -24.93 -9.65
C ARG A 285 -25.96 -25.02 -8.17
N GLU A 286 -24.81 -24.46 -7.78
CA GLU A 286 -24.37 -24.42 -6.38
C GLU A 286 -25.20 -23.45 -5.53
N LEU A 287 -25.79 -22.43 -6.16
CA LEU A 287 -26.77 -21.52 -5.57
C LEU A 287 -28.20 -22.09 -5.55
N GLY A 288 -28.42 -23.28 -6.12
CA GLY A 288 -29.75 -23.90 -6.18
C GLY A 288 -30.76 -23.14 -7.06
N ILE A 289 -30.28 -22.33 -8.01
CA ILE A 289 -31.11 -21.55 -8.94
C ILE A 289 -31.13 -22.28 -10.29
N ASP A 290 -32.31 -22.49 -10.87
CA ASP A 290 -32.42 -23.10 -12.19
C ASP A 290 -32.00 -22.14 -13.30
N ALA A 291 -30.78 -22.36 -13.80
CA ALA A 291 -30.19 -21.56 -14.87
C ALA A 291 -30.89 -21.71 -16.23
N ASN A 292 -31.75 -22.72 -16.41
CA ASN A 292 -32.43 -22.98 -17.69
C ASN A 292 -33.58 -22.01 -17.97
N GLU A 293 -34.08 -21.32 -16.95
CA GLU A 293 -35.13 -20.30 -17.09
C GLU A 293 -34.56 -18.89 -17.37
N MET A 294 -33.24 -18.76 -17.44
CA MET A 294 -32.55 -17.47 -17.64
C MET A 294 -32.07 -17.30 -19.08
N ASP A 295 -31.90 -16.05 -19.51
CA ASP A 295 -31.29 -15.78 -20.81
C ASP A 295 -29.82 -16.23 -20.85
N ALA A 296 -29.32 -16.54 -22.05
CA ALA A 296 -27.99 -17.09 -22.24
C ALA A 296 -26.86 -16.17 -21.73
N GLY A 297 -27.06 -14.84 -21.71
CA GLY A 297 -26.09 -13.88 -21.20
C GLY A 297 -26.00 -13.92 -19.68
N THR A 298 -27.16 -13.90 -19.00
CA THR A 298 -27.25 -14.01 -17.54
C THR A 298 -26.72 -15.36 -17.04
N ARG A 299 -27.03 -16.45 -17.76
CA ARG A 299 -26.48 -17.77 -17.47
C ARG A 299 -24.95 -17.81 -17.55
N ALA A 300 -24.38 -17.29 -18.63
CA ALA A 300 -22.93 -17.26 -18.84
C ALA A 300 -22.17 -16.33 -17.87
N SER A 301 -22.88 -15.42 -17.19
CA SER A 301 -22.30 -14.45 -16.28
C SER A 301 -21.71 -15.11 -15.02
N MET A 302 -22.44 -16.01 -14.35
CA MET A 302 -21.95 -16.65 -13.11
C MET A 302 -21.00 -17.82 -13.38
N ASP A 303 -21.26 -18.61 -14.43
CA ASP A 303 -20.53 -19.86 -14.69
C ASP A 303 -19.21 -19.66 -15.45
N GLY A 304 -18.85 -18.41 -15.76
CA GLY A 304 -17.63 -18.13 -16.49
C GLY A 304 -16.37 -18.28 -15.64
N GLN A 305 -15.38 -18.99 -16.19
CA GLN A 305 -14.06 -19.11 -15.58
C GLN A 305 -13.34 -17.76 -15.58
N VAL A 306 -12.46 -17.55 -14.60
CA VAL A 306 -11.49 -16.46 -14.66
C VAL A 306 -10.45 -16.78 -15.74
N PRO A 307 -10.20 -15.91 -16.73
CA PRO A 307 -9.26 -16.14 -17.82
C PRO A 307 -7.89 -16.51 -17.28
N ALA A 308 -7.34 -17.58 -17.85
CA ALA A 308 -6.04 -18.07 -17.47
C ALA A 308 -4.94 -17.01 -17.70
N GLU A 309 -5.01 -16.19 -18.75
CA GLU A 309 -3.88 -15.34 -19.18
C GLU A 309 -4.19 -13.84 -19.27
N THR A 310 -4.25 -13.14 -18.14
CA THR A 310 -4.23 -11.66 -18.19
C THR A 310 -3.17 -11.16 -17.22
N ASN A 311 -2.08 -10.61 -17.74
CA ASN A 311 -1.14 -9.84 -16.93
C ASN A 311 -1.63 -8.39 -16.78
N PHE A 312 -1.04 -7.61 -15.86
CA PHE A 312 -1.51 -6.25 -15.58
C PHE A 312 -1.51 -5.35 -16.83
N LEU A 313 -0.48 -5.42 -17.68
CA LEU A 313 -0.38 -4.58 -18.87
C LEU A 313 -1.46 -4.94 -19.91
N ASP A 314 -1.71 -6.24 -20.10
CA ASP A 314 -2.80 -6.73 -20.95
C ASP A 314 -4.18 -6.31 -20.41
N TRP A 315 -4.33 -6.29 -19.08
CA TRP A 315 -5.55 -5.83 -18.43
C TRP A 315 -5.79 -4.34 -18.70
N VAL A 316 -4.80 -3.48 -18.46
CA VAL A 316 -4.95 -2.02 -18.63
C VAL A 316 -5.30 -1.67 -20.08
N GLN A 317 -4.65 -2.30 -21.06
CA GLN A 317 -4.91 -2.04 -22.49
C GLN A 317 -6.36 -2.32 -22.92
N ARG A 318 -7.04 -3.24 -22.25
CA ARG A 318 -8.44 -3.61 -22.55
C ARG A 318 -9.46 -2.73 -21.82
N GLN A 319 -9.02 -1.80 -20.97
CA GLN A 319 -9.91 -0.92 -20.20
C GLN A 319 -10.44 0.25 -21.05
N PRO A 320 -11.57 0.88 -20.69
CA PRO A 320 -12.02 2.11 -21.35
C PRO A 320 -11.03 3.27 -21.17
N ASP A 321 -11.02 4.22 -22.11
CA ASP A 321 -10.02 5.29 -22.17
C ASP A 321 -9.91 6.11 -20.87
N TRP A 322 -11.03 6.39 -20.20
CA TRP A 322 -11.01 7.11 -18.92
C TRP A 322 -10.20 6.37 -17.85
N ARG A 323 -10.26 5.03 -17.83
CA ARG A 323 -9.55 4.19 -16.87
C ARG A 323 -8.08 4.07 -17.24
N GLN A 324 -7.77 3.96 -18.53
CA GLN A 324 -6.38 4.00 -19.00
C GLN A 324 -5.70 5.33 -18.65
N ARG A 325 -6.40 6.48 -18.81
CA ARG A 325 -5.93 7.80 -18.38
C ARG A 325 -5.72 7.86 -16.87
N GLN A 326 -6.59 7.23 -16.09
CA GLN A 326 -6.45 7.16 -14.63
C GLN A 326 -5.22 6.34 -14.20
N VAL A 327 -4.89 5.27 -14.92
CA VAL A 327 -3.74 4.40 -14.65
C VAL A 327 -2.42 5.05 -15.05
N PHE A 328 -2.32 5.58 -16.28
CA PHE A 328 -1.05 6.07 -16.83
C PHE A 328 -0.84 7.59 -16.70
N GLY A 329 -1.91 8.33 -16.42
CA GLY A 329 -1.96 9.79 -16.59
C GLY A 329 -2.19 10.19 -18.05
N GLU A 330 -2.62 11.43 -18.26
CA GLU A 330 -2.99 11.96 -19.58
C GLU A 330 -1.88 11.80 -20.63
N THR A 331 -0.65 12.18 -20.29
CA THR A 331 0.48 12.17 -21.23
C THR A 331 0.80 10.75 -21.72
N ARG A 332 0.93 9.78 -20.80
CA ARG A 332 1.25 8.40 -21.19
C ARG A 332 0.10 7.68 -21.87
N PHE A 333 -1.13 8.04 -21.51
CA PHE A 333 -2.30 7.57 -22.26
C PHE A 333 -2.22 7.99 -23.74
N ARG A 334 -1.89 9.26 -24.03
CA ARG A 334 -1.71 9.71 -25.42
C ARG A 334 -0.50 9.06 -26.10
N LEU A 335 0.63 8.92 -25.40
CA LEU A 335 1.79 8.18 -25.93
C LEU A 335 1.43 6.74 -26.32
N MET A 336 0.57 6.08 -25.55
CA MET A 336 0.10 4.74 -25.87
C MET A 336 -0.88 4.71 -27.05
N LYS A 337 -1.82 5.65 -27.12
CA LYS A 337 -2.89 5.64 -28.14
C LYS A 337 -2.49 6.25 -29.47
N GLU A 338 -1.74 7.34 -29.42
CA GLU A 338 -1.38 8.19 -30.55
C GLU A 338 0.10 8.06 -30.88
N GLY A 339 0.95 7.95 -29.86
CA GLY A 339 2.41 7.79 -30.01
C GLY A 339 2.89 6.36 -30.26
N GLY A 340 2.00 5.36 -30.20
CA GLY A 340 2.33 3.95 -30.49
C GLY A 340 3.15 3.21 -29.42
N MET A 341 3.40 3.80 -28.24
CA MET A 341 4.20 3.16 -27.19
C MET A 341 3.42 2.03 -26.47
N HIS A 342 4.07 0.90 -26.25
CA HIS A 342 3.54 -0.17 -25.41
C HIS A 342 3.70 0.19 -23.92
N PRO A 343 2.71 -0.10 -23.04
CA PRO A 343 2.79 0.18 -21.60
C PRO A 343 4.02 -0.37 -20.88
N SER A 344 4.61 -1.47 -21.36
CA SER A 344 5.86 -2.01 -20.79
C SER A 344 7.02 -1.01 -20.90
N GLU A 345 7.01 -0.16 -21.92
CA GLU A 345 8.04 0.85 -22.19
C GLU A 345 7.96 2.04 -21.23
N PHE A 346 6.88 2.18 -20.45
CA PHE A 346 6.78 3.17 -19.38
C PHE A 346 7.57 2.79 -18.14
N TYR A 347 8.17 1.61 -18.14
CA TYR A 347 8.91 1.06 -17.02
C TYR A 347 10.32 0.73 -17.45
N THR A 348 11.28 0.89 -16.54
CA THR A 348 12.63 0.35 -16.74
C THR A 348 12.61 -1.18 -16.72
N ASP A 349 13.71 -1.82 -17.12
CA ASP A 349 13.93 -3.27 -16.91
C ASP A 349 13.80 -3.67 -15.43
N LYS A 350 13.90 -2.68 -14.53
CA LYS A 350 13.69 -2.81 -13.08
C LYS A 350 12.28 -2.40 -12.64
N GLY A 351 11.30 -2.35 -13.55
CA GLY A 351 9.89 -2.04 -13.30
C GLY A 351 9.65 -0.71 -12.60
N GLU A 352 10.58 0.23 -12.74
CA GLU A 352 10.44 1.57 -12.19
C GLU A 352 9.81 2.47 -13.24
N PHE A 353 8.83 3.26 -12.83
CA PHE A 353 8.16 4.17 -13.75
C PHE A 353 9.15 5.20 -14.28
N ILE A 354 9.41 5.17 -15.59
CA ILE A 354 10.32 6.10 -16.25
C ILE A 354 9.71 7.49 -16.21
N SER A 355 10.47 8.53 -15.85
CA SER A 355 9.94 9.90 -15.84
C SER A 355 9.53 10.34 -17.24
N LEU A 356 8.59 11.28 -17.37
CA LEU A 356 8.19 11.78 -18.70
C LEU A 356 9.38 12.39 -19.47
N GLU A 357 10.30 13.04 -18.76
CA GLU A 357 11.51 13.60 -19.35
C GLU A 357 12.44 12.50 -19.87
N GLN A 358 12.58 11.39 -19.14
CA GLN A 358 13.37 10.24 -19.58
C GLN A 358 12.68 9.51 -20.75
N LEU A 359 11.36 9.34 -20.71
CA LEU A 359 10.58 8.76 -21.82
C LEU A 359 10.72 9.59 -23.09
N LYS A 360 10.66 10.93 -23.00
CA LYS A 360 10.87 11.81 -24.15
C LYS A 360 12.28 11.69 -24.73
N LYS A 361 13.30 11.45 -23.90
CA LYS A 361 14.68 11.19 -24.36
C LYS A 361 14.83 9.83 -25.05
N LEU A 362 14.02 8.84 -24.67
CA LEU A 362 14.03 7.50 -25.27
C LEU A 362 13.29 7.48 -26.61
N ASP A 363 12.12 8.12 -26.69
CA ASP A 363 11.32 8.19 -27.91
C ASP A 363 10.68 9.56 -28.08
N GLU A 364 11.44 10.50 -28.64
CA GLU A 364 10.96 11.85 -28.93
C GLU A 364 9.86 11.84 -30.02
N LYS A 365 9.88 10.84 -30.91
CA LYS A 365 8.92 10.73 -32.01
C LYS A 365 7.55 10.38 -31.46
N ALA A 366 7.45 9.42 -30.54
CA ALA A 366 6.19 9.09 -29.88
C ALA A 366 5.54 10.30 -29.19
N PHE A 367 6.35 11.21 -28.61
CA PHE A 367 5.83 12.46 -28.04
C PHE A 367 5.27 13.40 -29.10
N LYS A 368 5.96 13.56 -30.23
CA LYS A 368 5.47 14.38 -31.36
C LYS A 368 4.18 13.82 -31.94
N ASP A 369 4.13 12.51 -32.15
CA ASP A 369 2.97 11.80 -32.67
C ASP A 369 1.77 11.88 -31.70
N ALA A 370 2.03 11.95 -30.39
CA ALA A 370 1.04 12.19 -29.33
C ALA A 370 0.72 13.68 -29.07
N GLY A 371 1.19 14.59 -29.94
CA GLY A 371 0.87 16.02 -29.88
C GLY A 371 1.65 16.83 -28.82
N TYR A 372 2.79 16.34 -28.36
CA TYR A 372 3.69 17.04 -27.43
C TYR A 372 4.96 17.53 -28.13
N SER A 373 5.27 18.83 -27.97
CA SER A 373 6.50 19.45 -28.48
C SER A 373 7.72 19.13 -27.62
#